data_AF-A0A8T3WGY1-F1
#
_entry.id   AF-A0A8T3WGY1-F1
#
_cell.length_a   1.000
_cell.length_b   1.000
_cell.length_c   1.000
_cell.angle_alpha   90.00
_cell.angle_beta   90.00
_cell.angle_gamma   90.00
#
_symmetry.space_group_name_H-M   'P 1'
#
loop_
_entity.id
_entity.type
_entity.pdbx_description
1 polymer ?
#
loop_
_entity_poly.entity_id
_entity_poly.type
_entity_poly.pdbx_seq_one_letter_code
_entity_poly.pdbx_strand_id
1 'polypeptide(L)'
;DEIVDTSDPINTLEYLFLGKEKPECMDAADVDDSGIIDTTDAVYTLEHLFLGGQKPPAPYPEKGYDVTREGDKPDELNCKGFNGVVLLNKGGLILDIPNTWYRITQHVLGGYIIEGENSILDGQKANIILDDSTIEDNGIRVSANNIEVKDVAIRNYDTDKKRKTGILITGENAYVSNVEIRLHSSGSKGIDLTNTRGATLEDINIRNSGYSRSMGITGDLVDKLTIKNFNILTSGRGEYNRGISFSGCRDIFIKEGNIEIIDSIDSDALILQSCTMASLESLKLFTGGNFNPETNNGMSFYNSKEIKGREIEIITDGKYSNGINGHEFEGEFDDLFIQTKNFDSYGILSSLEDKIVIKNTIIQTSGLYDISFLNYARGYVDAINSYISKERVLFGTSSQFNPKLNVYWNLDARITDTSNNPLEAALVEGYDTNNNPIFSEYTNTDGRIQQKTLLSYIQDKDGIKYAYPHKIQISKPGYQTKNDIFDLTGNVDLRYVLEPTNN
;
A
#
# COMPACT_ATOMS: atom_id res chain seq x y z
N ASP A 1 40.53 -20.90 -19.04
CA ASP A 1 41.28 -20.74 -17.76
C ASP A 1 41.55 -19.25 -17.46
N GLU A 2 40.58 -18.38 -17.73
CA GLU A 2 40.66 -16.91 -17.56
C GLU A 2 41.70 -16.19 -18.44
N ILE A 3 42.38 -16.90 -19.35
CA ILE A 3 43.33 -16.32 -20.31
C ILE A 3 42.90 -16.77 -21.71
N VAL A 4 42.90 -15.84 -22.68
CA VAL A 4 42.77 -16.22 -24.10
C VAL A 4 44.16 -16.59 -24.62
N ASP A 5 44.37 -17.85 -24.96
CA ASP A 5 45.63 -18.37 -25.48
C ASP A 5 45.45 -19.42 -26.58
N THR A 6 46.56 -20.03 -27.01
CA THR A 6 46.55 -21.02 -28.11
C THR A 6 45.79 -22.30 -27.81
N SER A 7 45.52 -22.60 -26.54
CA SER A 7 44.75 -23.77 -26.14
C SER A 7 43.27 -23.63 -26.45
N ASP A 8 42.73 -22.40 -26.47
CA ASP A 8 41.31 -22.13 -26.77
C ASP A 8 40.90 -22.56 -28.19
N PRO A 9 41.56 -22.10 -29.29
CA PRO A 9 41.19 -22.53 -30.63
C PRO A 9 41.46 -24.02 -30.85
N ILE A 10 42.43 -24.61 -30.15
CA ILE A 10 42.68 -26.06 -30.19
C ILE A 10 41.49 -26.79 -29.56
N ASN A 11 41.03 -26.39 -28.38
CA ASN A 11 39.88 -26.99 -27.70
C ASN A 11 38.59 -26.86 -28.53
N THR A 12 38.34 -25.71 -29.16
CA THR A 12 37.19 -25.52 -30.06
C THR A 12 37.24 -26.48 -31.25
N LEU A 13 38.40 -26.61 -31.92
CA LEU A 13 38.57 -27.53 -33.06
C LEU A 13 38.51 -29.01 -32.65
N GLU A 14 39.08 -29.35 -31.49
CA GLU A 14 39.01 -30.69 -30.90
C GLU A 14 37.56 -31.12 -30.63
N TYR A 15 36.75 -30.20 -30.11
CA TYR A 15 35.32 -30.39 -29.91
C TYR A 15 34.59 -30.60 -31.25
N LEU A 16 34.83 -29.73 -32.23
CA LEU A 16 34.13 -29.76 -33.52
C LEU A 16 34.44 -31.00 -34.36
N PHE A 17 35.70 -31.45 -34.38
CA PHE A 17 36.15 -32.47 -35.34
C PHE A 17 36.56 -33.81 -34.72
N LEU A 18 36.96 -33.82 -33.45
CA LEU A 18 37.52 -35.02 -32.81
C LEU A 18 36.58 -35.66 -31.79
N GLY A 19 35.36 -35.13 -31.66
CA GLY A 19 34.34 -35.65 -30.74
C GLY A 19 34.81 -35.64 -29.28
N LYS A 20 35.72 -34.72 -28.97
CA LYS A 20 36.24 -34.50 -27.61
C LYS A 20 35.13 -33.93 -26.73
N GLU A 21 35.38 -33.93 -25.42
CA GLU A 21 34.43 -33.33 -24.50
C GLU A 21 34.15 -31.88 -24.89
N LYS A 22 32.88 -31.49 -24.78
CA LYS A 22 32.45 -30.13 -25.08
C LYS A 22 33.19 -29.12 -24.18
N PRO A 23 33.48 -27.90 -24.66
CA PRO A 23 34.02 -26.85 -23.81
C PRO A 23 33.19 -26.66 -22.55
N GLU A 24 33.86 -26.38 -21.42
CA GLU A 24 33.18 -26.09 -20.15
C GLU A 24 32.26 -24.88 -20.30
N CYS A 25 32.73 -23.88 -21.04
CA CYS A 25 31.88 -22.79 -21.51
C CYS A 25 31.70 -22.83 -23.03
N MET A 26 30.46 -23.05 -23.46
CA MET A 26 30.10 -23.07 -24.88
C MET A 26 30.11 -21.65 -25.45
N ASP A 27 29.66 -20.69 -24.65
CA ASP A 27 29.63 -19.26 -24.99
C ASP A 27 31.05 -18.72 -25.24
N ALA A 28 32.02 -19.05 -24.39
CA ALA A 28 33.43 -18.69 -24.58
C ALA A 28 34.10 -19.39 -25.79
N ALA A 29 33.47 -20.43 -26.34
CA ALA A 29 33.95 -21.09 -27.55
C ALA A 29 33.35 -20.48 -28.83
N ASP A 30 32.34 -19.62 -28.70
CA ASP A 30 31.75 -18.77 -29.73
C ASP A 30 32.39 -17.37 -29.65
N VAL A 31 33.65 -17.30 -30.09
CA VAL A 31 34.51 -16.13 -29.86
C VAL A 31 34.13 -14.96 -30.76
N ASP A 32 33.43 -15.23 -31.86
CA ASP A 32 32.92 -14.21 -32.76
C ASP A 32 31.48 -13.75 -32.45
N ASP A 33 30.86 -14.28 -31.38
CA ASP A 33 29.53 -13.93 -30.87
C ASP A 33 28.42 -14.12 -31.93
N SER A 34 28.53 -15.21 -32.71
CA SER A 34 27.61 -15.51 -33.81
C SER A 34 26.38 -16.33 -33.37
N GLY A 35 26.40 -16.87 -32.15
CA GLY A 35 25.42 -17.81 -31.60
C GLY A 35 25.63 -19.26 -32.08
N ILE A 36 26.71 -19.55 -32.82
CA ILE A 36 27.02 -20.87 -33.39
C ILE A 36 28.51 -21.14 -33.27
N ILE A 37 28.88 -22.17 -32.50
CA ILE A 37 30.28 -22.62 -32.45
C ILE A 37 30.62 -23.35 -33.75
N ASP A 38 31.50 -22.76 -34.55
CA ASP A 38 32.06 -23.37 -35.74
C ASP A 38 33.57 -23.05 -35.94
N THR A 39 34.09 -23.33 -37.12
CA THR A 39 35.49 -23.06 -37.45
C THR A 39 35.87 -21.58 -37.44
N THR A 40 34.92 -20.66 -37.60
CA THR A 40 35.17 -19.21 -37.59
C THR A 40 35.66 -18.76 -36.23
N ASP A 41 35.19 -19.36 -35.13
CA ASP A 41 35.64 -19.04 -33.77
C ASP A 41 37.12 -19.33 -33.53
N ALA A 42 37.57 -20.49 -34.00
CA ALA A 42 38.97 -20.88 -33.90
C ALA A 42 39.86 -19.96 -34.75
N VAL A 43 39.39 -19.57 -35.94
CA VAL A 43 40.08 -18.60 -36.80
C VAL A 43 40.12 -17.23 -36.12
N TYR A 44 39.00 -16.75 -35.59
CA TYR A 44 38.88 -15.47 -34.91
C TYR A 44 39.86 -15.37 -33.73
N THR A 45 39.93 -16.42 -32.91
CA THR A 45 40.86 -16.49 -31.77
C THR A 45 42.31 -16.44 -32.23
N LEU A 46 42.68 -17.20 -33.27
CA LEU A 46 44.03 -17.21 -33.82
C LEU A 46 44.43 -15.88 -34.48
N GLU A 47 43.49 -15.23 -35.19
CA GLU A 47 43.70 -13.92 -35.78
C GLU A 47 43.94 -12.85 -34.72
N HIS A 48 43.16 -12.86 -33.64
CA HIS A 48 43.36 -11.98 -32.48
C HIS A 48 44.74 -12.22 -31.84
N LEU A 49 45.09 -13.48 -31.57
CA LEU A 49 46.34 -13.84 -30.87
C LEU A 49 47.61 -13.53 -31.67
N PHE A 50 47.61 -13.76 -32.99
CA PHE A 50 48.84 -13.73 -33.79
C PHE A 50 48.90 -12.60 -34.82
N LEU A 51 47.76 -12.11 -35.29
CA LEU A 51 47.71 -11.15 -36.40
C LEU A 51 47.22 -9.76 -35.95
N GLY A 52 46.88 -9.60 -34.67
CA GLY A 52 46.31 -8.35 -34.15
C GLY A 52 44.93 -8.06 -34.76
N GLY A 53 44.14 -9.12 -34.97
CA GLY A 53 42.76 -9.04 -35.45
C GLY A 53 41.83 -8.27 -34.51
N GLN A 54 40.52 -8.29 -34.80
CA GLN A 54 39.55 -7.67 -33.89
C GLN A 54 39.61 -8.35 -32.52
N LYS A 55 39.56 -7.54 -31.46
CA LYS A 55 39.41 -8.08 -30.11
C LYS A 55 38.07 -8.82 -30.02
N PRO A 56 38.02 -9.96 -29.30
CA PRO A 56 36.75 -10.62 -29.02
C PRO A 56 35.74 -9.61 -28.46
N PRO A 57 34.44 -9.79 -28.78
CA PRO A 57 33.35 -9.02 -28.17
C PRO A 57 33.38 -9.05 -26.64
N ALA A 58 32.53 -8.24 -26.01
CA ALA A 58 32.42 -8.23 -24.56
C ALA A 58 32.15 -9.68 -24.07
N PRO A 59 32.77 -10.13 -22.97
CA PRO A 59 33.39 -9.36 -21.89
C PRO A 59 34.92 -9.12 -22.02
N TYR A 60 35.57 -9.56 -23.09
CA TYR A 60 37.03 -9.48 -23.25
C TYR A 60 37.60 -8.04 -23.15
N PRO A 61 38.77 -7.82 -22.50
CA PRO A 61 39.67 -8.80 -21.87
C PRO A 61 39.30 -9.16 -20.43
N GLU A 62 38.21 -8.57 -19.91
CA GLU A 62 37.72 -8.87 -18.59
C GLU A 62 36.96 -10.20 -18.61
N LYS A 63 36.89 -10.87 -17.46
CA LYS A 63 35.97 -12.00 -17.30
C LYS A 63 34.60 -11.45 -16.95
N GLY A 64 33.54 -12.05 -17.49
CA GLY A 64 32.19 -11.62 -17.21
C GLY A 64 31.16 -12.34 -18.06
N TYR A 65 29.91 -11.91 -17.93
CA TYR A 65 28.87 -12.24 -18.90
C TYR A 65 28.94 -11.27 -20.06
N ASP A 66 28.63 -11.75 -21.26
CA ASP A 66 28.33 -10.84 -22.34
C ASP A 66 26.99 -10.11 -22.07
N VAL A 67 27.00 -8.79 -22.25
CA VAL A 67 25.86 -7.89 -22.08
C VAL A 67 25.36 -7.34 -23.42
N THR A 68 25.99 -7.72 -24.54
CA THR A 68 25.56 -7.28 -25.88
C THR A 68 24.29 -8.02 -26.31
N ARG A 69 23.16 -7.30 -26.24
CA ARG A 69 21.94 -7.69 -26.95
C ARG A 69 21.98 -7.07 -28.35
N GLU A 70 22.23 -7.85 -29.40
CA GLU A 70 21.75 -7.50 -30.74
C GLU A 70 20.39 -8.16 -30.99
N GLY A 71 19.33 -7.34 -31.05
CA GLY A 71 18.05 -7.72 -31.68
C GLY A 71 17.31 -8.96 -31.15
N ASP A 72 16.60 -8.82 -30.03
CA ASP A 72 15.40 -9.61 -29.66
C ASP A 72 15.45 -11.16 -29.68
N LYS A 73 16.63 -11.78 -29.58
CA LYS A 73 16.74 -13.19 -29.16
C LYS A 73 17.95 -13.38 -28.24
N PRO A 74 17.80 -14.00 -27.05
CA PRO A 74 18.95 -14.60 -26.38
C PRO A 74 19.50 -15.67 -27.32
N ASP A 75 20.81 -15.66 -27.55
CA ASP A 75 21.50 -16.81 -28.10
C ASP A 75 21.37 -17.99 -27.12
N GLU A 76 21.40 -19.23 -27.64
CA GLU A 76 21.10 -20.44 -26.85
C GLU A 76 22.35 -21.01 -26.15
N LEU A 77 23.53 -20.40 -26.33
CA LEU A 77 24.79 -20.85 -25.76
C LEU A 77 24.95 -20.33 -24.32
N ASN A 78 25.66 -21.10 -23.49
CA ASN A 78 25.91 -20.74 -22.09
C ASN A 78 27.16 -21.43 -21.55
N CYS A 79 27.74 -20.85 -20.49
CA CYS A 79 28.78 -21.51 -19.72
C CYS A 79 28.21 -22.56 -18.74
N LYS A 80 28.62 -23.83 -18.85
CA LYS A 80 28.35 -24.84 -17.81
C LYS A 80 29.29 -24.60 -16.63
N GLY A 81 28.80 -24.00 -15.56
CA GLY A 81 29.55 -23.85 -14.30
C GLY A 81 29.65 -22.44 -13.75
N PHE A 82 29.23 -21.41 -14.49
CA PHE A 82 28.87 -20.12 -13.90
C PHE A 82 27.46 -20.22 -13.30
N ASN A 83 27.40 -21.01 -12.22
CA ASN A 83 26.22 -21.23 -11.41
C ASN A 83 25.97 -19.98 -10.58
N GLY A 84 24.94 -19.21 -10.90
CA GLY A 84 24.44 -18.09 -10.08
C GLY A 84 23.82 -18.58 -8.78
N VAL A 85 24.67 -19.11 -7.88
CA VAL A 85 24.37 -19.38 -6.47
C VAL A 85 25.36 -18.54 -5.66
N VAL A 86 24.96 -17.36 -5.20
CA VAL A 86 25.68 -16.72 -4.09
C VAL A 86 25.02 -17.19 -2.79
N LEU A 87 25.45 -18.36 -2.29
CA LEU A 87 25.16 -18.77 -0.93
C LEU A 87 26.04 -17.93 0.02
N LEU A 88 25.46 -16.92 0.65
CA LEU A 88 26.14 -16.15 1.69
C LEU A 88 26.06 -16.90 3.02
N ASN A 89 27.12 -17.62 3.38
CA ASN A 89 27.23 -18.28 4.67
C ASN A 89 27.63 -17.29 5.77
N LYS A 90 26.88 -17.37 6.88
CA LYS A 90 27.09 -16.82 8.24
C LYS A 90 28.28 -15.89 8.47
N GLY A 91 28.00 -14.58 8.53
CA GLY A 91 28.80 -13.62 9.27
C GLY A 91 28.84 -12.25 8.62
N GLY A 92 27.95 -11.35 9.04
CA GLY A 92 27.96 -9.89 8.85
C GLY A 92 28.88 -9.33 7.76
N LEU A 93 28.58 -9.63 6.49
CA LEU A 93 29.30 -9.09 5.34
C LEU A 93 28.40 -8.03 4.66
N ILE A 94 29.01 -6.93 4.22
CA ILE A 94 28.40 -6.00 3.26
C ILE A 94 28.63 -6.62 1.88
N LEU A 95 27.56 -6.92 1.14
CA LEU A 95 27.67 -7.37 -0.25
C LEU A 95 27.44 -6.16 -1.17
N ASP A 96 28.52 -5.65 -1.75
CA ASP A 96 28.46 -4.69 -2.85
C ASP A 96 28.20 -5.44 -4.16
N ILE A 97 27.02 -5.26 -4.74
CA ILE A 97 26.74 -5.74 -6.09
C ILE A 97 27.14 -4.63 -7.09
N PRO A 98 28.09 -4.87 -8.01
CA PRO A 98 28.41 -3.92 -9.07
C PRO A 98 27.17 -3.53 -9.90
N ASN A 99 27.14 -2.30 -10.41
CA ASN A 99 26.09 -1.77 -11.30
C ASN A 99 26.06 -2.48 -12.67
N THR A 100 25.60 -3.74 -12.69
CA THR A 100 25.44 -4.59 -13.89
C THR A 100 24.18 -5.46 -13.77
N TRP A 101 23.81 -6.14 -14.86
CA TRP A 101 22.64 -7.01 -14.93
C TRP A 101 22.99 -8.43 -14.51
N TYR A 102 22.18 -9.04 -13.63
CA TYR A 102 22.32 -10.44 -13.24
C TYR A 102 21.09 -11.24 -13.68
N ARG A 103 21.31 -12.25 -14.52
CA ARG A 103 20.26 -13.18 -14.96
C ARG A 103 20.38 -14.49 -14.17
N ILE A 104 19.33 -14.86 -13.44
CA ILE A 104 19.27 -16.14 -12.71
C ILE A 104 18.58 -17.15 -13.62
N THR A 105 19.32 -18.09 -14.22
CA THR A 105 18.81 -19.00 -15.26
C THR A 105 18.80 -20.49 -14.90
N GLN A 106 19.32 -20.91 -13.73
CA GLN A 106 19.21 -22.31 -13.28
C GLN A 106 19.11 -22.51 -11.76
N HIS A 107 18.14 -23.35 -11.39
CA HIS A 107 17.89 -24.03 -10.11
C HIS A 107 18.79 -23.68 -8.91
N VAL A 108 18.39 -22.63 -8.22
CA VAL A 108 18.52 -22.49 -6.75
C VAL A 108 17.15 -22.07 -6.26
N LEU A 109 16.60 -22.74 -5.26
CA LEU A 109 15.29 -22.36 -4.70
C LEU A 109 15.37 -20.93 -4.11
N GLY A 110 14.85 -19.91 -4.81
CA GLY A 110 14.49 -18.62 -4.19
C GLY A 110 15.43 -17.43 -4.38
N GLY A 111 16.12 -17.31 -5.52
CA GLY A 111 16.92 -16.12 -5.86
C GLY A 111 18.11 -15.86 -4.92
N TYR A 112 18.41 -14.57 -4.64
CA TYR A 112 19.45 -14.19 -3.69
C TYR A 112 18.98 -14.47 -2.26
N ILE A 113 19.64 -15.37 -1.55
CA ILE A 113 19.31 -15.71 -0.16
C ILE A 113 20.25 -14.96 0.80
N ILE A 114 19.67 -14.20 1.73
CA ILE A 114 20.37 -13.56 2.85
C ILE A 114 20.04 -14.31 4.15
N GLU A 115 20.99 -15.12 4.61
CA GLU A 115 20.87 -15.96 5.83
C GLU A 115 21.80 -15.52 6.98
N GLY A 116 22.74 -14.59 6.75
CA GLY A 116 23.63 -14.06 7.79
C GLY A 116 23.02 -12.87 8.53
N GLU A 117 23.01 -12.88 9.87
CA GLU A 117 22.54 -11.73 10.66
C GLU A 117 23.44 -10.50 10.49
N ASN A 118 22.85 -9.29 10.62
CA ASN A 118 23.55 -8.01 10.50
C ASN A 118 24.24 -7.83 9.14
N SER A 119 23.50 -8.08 8.06
CA SER A 119 24.04 -8.01 6.69
C SER A 119 23.36 -6.89 5.90
N ILE A 120 24.13 -6.28 4.99
CA ILE A 120 23.67 -5.24 4.08
C ILE A 120 23.82 -5.76 2.66
N LEU A 121 22.74 -5.70 1.89
CA LEU A 121 22.74 -5.85 0.44
C LEU A 121 22.60 -4.47 -0.19
N ASP A 122 23.70 -3.94 -0.72
CA ASP A 122 23.72 -2.70 -1.51
C ASP A 122 23.78 -3.08 -2.98
N GLY A 123 22.67 -2.87 -3.68
CA GLY A 123 22.56 -3.20 -5.09
C GLY A 123 23.37 -2.26 -5.99
N GLN A 124 23.74 -1.06 -5.54
CA GLN A 124 24.32 0.00 -6.40
C GLN A 124 23.57 0.18 -7.75
N LYS A 125 22.23 0.02 -7.75
CA LYS A 125 21.33 -0.02 -8.93
C LYS A 125 21.36 -1.31 -9.76
N ALA A 126 21.77 -2.41 -9.15
CA ALA A 126 21.74 -3.74 -9.77
C ALA A 126 20.33 -4.12 -10.20
N ASN A 127 20.27 -4.89 -11.28
CA ASN A 127 19.04 -5.40 -11.85
C ASN A 127 19.02 -6.93 -11.76
N ILE A 128 18.04 -7.46 -11.03
CA ILE A 128 17.77 -8.90 -10.87
C ILE A 128 16.64 -9.31 -11.82
N ILE A 129 16.87 -10.35 -12.65
CA ILE A 129 15.88 -10.84 -13.63
C ILE A 129 15.36 -12.24 -13.23
N LEU A 130 14.02 -12.41 -13.18
CA LEU A 130 13.31 -13.65 -12.77
C LEU A 130 12.57 -14.36 -13.93
N ASP A 131 13.28 -14.81 -14.97
CA ASP A 131 12.68 -15.32 -16.22
C ASP A 131 12.65 -16.85 -16.36
N ASP A 132 12.69 -17.61 -15.26
CA ASP A 132 12.47 -19.06 -15.33
C ASP A 132 10.97 -19.40 -15.33
N SER A 133 10.45 -19.81 -16.50
CA SER A 133 9.03 -20.15 -16.71
C SER A 133 8.54 -21.44 -16.04
N THR A 134 9.46 -22.25 -15.52
CA THR A 134 9.14 -23.59 -15.02
C THR A 134 8.82 -23.62 -13.52
N ILE A 135 9.24 -22.61 -12.75
CA ILE A 135 9.19 -22.59 -11.28
C ILE A 135 8.48 -21.35 -10.69
N GLU A 136 7.94 -21.51 -9.49
CA GLU A 136 7.70 -20.38 -8.60
C GLU A 136 9.04 -19.94 -8.02
N ASP A 137 9.35 -18.64 -8.05
CA ASP A 137 10.65 -18.15 -7.60
C ASP A 137 10.55 -16.80 -6.88
N ASN A 138 11.52 -16.53 -6.01
CA ASN A 138 11.66 -15.26 -5.31
C ASN A 138 12.93 -14.57 -5.82
N GLY A 139 12.92 -13.26 -6.03
CA GLY A 139 14.13 -12.54 -6.46
C GLY A 139 15.15 -12.38 -5.36
N ILE A 140 14.71 -11.90 -4.20
CA ILE A 140 15.50 -11.85 -2.97
C ILE A 140 14.71 -12.55 -1.87
N ARG A 141 15.37 -13.44 -1.12
CA ARG A 141 14.84 -14.04 0.09
C ARG A 141 15.69 -13.63 1.28
N VAL A 142 15.05 -12.98 2.25
CA VAL A 142 15.62 -12.61 3.53
C VAL A 142 15.07 -13.55 4.60
N SER A 143 15.96 -14.30 5.24
CA SER A 143 15.60 -15.24 6.32
C SER A 143 16.50 -15.11 7.55
N ALA A 144 17.02 -13.91 7.77
CA ALA A 144 17.92 -13.56 8.87
C ALA A 144 17.48 -12.25 9.53
N ASN A 145 18.05 -11.97 10.70
CA ASN A 145 17.73 -10.80 11.49
C ASN A 145 18.63 -9.61 11.17
N ASN A 146 18.12 -8.39 11.36
CA ASN A 146 18.85 -7.14 11.16
C ASN A 146 19.42 -7.03 9.74
N ILE A 147 18.55 -7.09 8.74
CA ILE A 147 18.93 -7.11 7.33
C ILE A 147 18.57 -5.81 6.66
N GLU A 148 19.50 -5.26 5.89
CA GLU A 148 19.27 -4.12 5.02
C GLU A 148 19.34 -4.55 3.55
N VAL A 149 18.33 -4.17 2.76
CA VAL A 149 18.30 -4.30 1.31
C VAL A 149 18.07 -2.93 0.71
N LYS A 150 18.98 -2.44 -0.12
CA LYS A 150 18.84 -1.11 -0.73
C LYS A 150 19.35 -1.03 -2.15
N ASP A 151 18.80 -0.09 -2.92
CA ASP A 151 19.27 0.27 -4.26
C ASP A 151 19.19 -0.89 -5.27
N VAL A 152 18.10 -1.66 -5.24
CA VAL A 152 17.88 -2.84 -6.10
C VAL A 152 16.67 -2.65 -7.02
N ALA A 153 16.80 -3.10 -8.27
CA ALA A 153 15.68 -3.31 -9.17
C ALA A 153 15.46 -4.80 -9.46
N ILE A 154 14.23 -5.28 -9.35
CA ILE A 154 13.85 -6.68 -9.62
C ILE A 154 12.81 -6.70 -10.72
N ARG A 155 13.06 -7.47 -11.79
CA ARG A 155 12.18 -7.54 -12.95
C ARG A 155 11.93 -8.98 -13.39
N ASN A 156 10.82 -9.20 -14.07
CA ASN A 156 10.60 -10.39 -14.87
C ASN A 156 9.93 -9.99 -16.19
N TYR A 157 10.37 -10.58 -17.29
CA TYR A 157 9.90 -10.32 -18.65
C TYR A 157 9.03 -11.45 -19.18
N ASP A 158 9.15 -12.65 -18.64
CA ASP A 158 8.30 -13.77 -19.06
C ASP A 158 6.85 -13.64 -18.54
N THR A 159 5.87 -14.02 -19.37
CA THR A 159 4.44 -13.86 -19.11
C THR A 159 3.81 -15.08 -18.42
N ASP A 160 4.64 -15.85 -17.72
CA ASP A 160 4.29 -17.18 -17.27
C ASP A 160 3.16 -17.23 -16.25
N LYS A 161 2.57 -18.42 -16.15
CA LYS A 161 1.53 -18.75 -15.17
C LYS A 161 2.08 -19.02 -13.76
N LYS A 162 3.39 -18.97 -13.54
CA LYS A 162 4.03 -19.33 -12.26
C LYS A 162 4.34 -18.10 -11.43
N ARG A 163 3.89 -18.12 -10.18
CA ARG A 163 3.97 -16.99 -9.25
C ARG A 163 5.41 -16.57 -8.99
N LYS A 164 5.68 -15.27 -9.02
CA LYS A 164 6.97 -14.70 -8.65
C LYS A 164 6.82 -13.80 -7.42
N THR A 165 7.82 -13.78 -6.56
CA THR A 165 7.92 -12.77 -5.48
C THR A 165 9.15 -11.93 -5.74
N GLY A 166 9.05 -10.61 -5.68
CA GLY A 166 10.23 -9.75 -5.80
C GLY A 166 11.16 -9.93 -4.60
N ILE A 167 10.66 -9.58 -3.41
CA ILE A 167 11.39 -9.76 -2.14
C ILE A 167 10.50 -10.53 -1.16
N LEU A 168 11.00 -11.67 -0.65
CA LEU A 168 10.40 -12.40 0.45
C LEU A 168 11.19 -12.12 1.73
N ILE A 169 10.53 -11.63 2.77
CA ILE A 169 11.12 -11.32 4.07
C ILE A 169 10.49 -12.25 5.12
N THR A 170 11.36 -12.86 5.90
CA THR A 170 11.04 -13.67 7.07
C THR A 170 12.07 -13.35 8.17
N GLY A 171 11.64 -13.24 9.43
CA GLY A 171 12.53 -12.93 10.55
C GLY A 171 12.34 -11.53 11.13
N GLU A 172 13.36 -11.00 11.82
CA GLU A 172 13.25 -9.76 12.59
C GLU A 172 14.11 -8.60 12.07
N ASN A 173 13.62 -7.37 12.20
CA ASN A 173 14.34 -6.10 11.92
C ASN A 173 14.89 -6.00 10.49
N ALA A 174 14.00 -6.01 9.49
CA ALA A 174 14.38 -5.76 8.10
C ALA A 174 14.25 -4.27 7.73
N TYR A 175 15.21 -3.71 6.99
CA TYR A 175 15.15 -2.40 6.38
C TYR A 175 15.26 -2.56 4.86
N VAL A 176 14.25 -2.14 4.12
CA VAL A 176 14.26 -2.18 2.65
C VAL A 176 14.07 -0.77 2.13
N SER A 177 15.00 -0.26 1.34
CA SER A 177 14.94 1.12 0.85
C SER A 177 15.31 1.27 -0.63
N ASN A 178 14.69 2.22 -1.32
CA ASN A 178 14.97 2.53 -2.72
C ASN A 178 14.95 1.29 -3.64
N VAL A 179 13.81 0.58 -3.63
CA VAL A 179 13.63 -0.66 -4.40
C VAL A 179 12.59 -0.46 -5.50
N GLU A 180 12.94 -0.89 -6.71
CA GLU A 180 12.00 -0.99 -7.83
C GLU A 180 11.67 -2.45 -8.13
N ILE A 181 10.39 -2.80 -8.21
CA ILE A 181 9.95 -4.16 -8.57
C ILE A 181 8.98 -4.07 -9.74
N ARG A 182 9.26 -4.81 -10.82
CA ARG A 182 8.37 -4.91 -11.99
C ARG A 182 8.18 -6.36 -12.42
N LEU A 183 7.07 -6.96 -12.00
CA LEU A 183 6.76 -8.35 -12.33
C LEU A 183 5.60 -8.43 -13.34
N HIS A 184 5.77 -9.22 -14.38
CA HIS A 184 4.81 -9.52 -15.44
C HIS A 184 4.30 -10.97 -15.37
N SER A 185 3.98 -11.47 -14.17
CA SER A 185 3.51 -12.85 -13.95
C SER A 185 2.24 -12.93 -13.08
N SER A 186 1.39 -13.92 -13.37
CA SER A 186 0.13 -14.11 -12.66
C SER A 186 0.30 -14.65 -11.23
N GLY A 187 -0.32 -13.96 -10.27
CA GLY A 187 -0.26 -14.27 -8.84
C GLY A 187 1.03 -13.81 -8.16
N SER A 188 1.78 -12.93 -8.81
CA SER A 188 3.05 -12.41 -8.30
C SER A 188 2.84 -11.40 -7.16
N LYS A 189 3.83 -11.34 -6.28
CA LYS A 189 3.91 -10.44 -5.13
C LYS A 189 5.14 -9.54 -5.30
N GLY A 190 5.01 -8.24 -5.08
CA GLY A 190 6.17 -7.34 -5.07
C GLY A 190 7.05 -7.65 -3.87
N ILE A 191 6.53 -7.41 -2.68
CA ILE A 191 7.19 -7.74 -1.41
C ILE A 191 6.24 -8.61 -0.58
N ASP A 192 6.74 -9.70 -0.01
CA ASP A 192 6.01 -10.58 0.87
C ASP A 192 6.67 -10.65 2.25
N LEU A 193 5.94 -10.27 3.30
CA LEU A 193 6.39 -10.27 4.69
C LEU A 193 5.68 -11.40 5.43
N THR A 194 6.28 -12.58 5.49
CA THR A 194 5.67 -13.71 6.20
C THR A 194 6.38 -13.92 7.52
N ASN A 195 5.63 -13.97 8.63
CA ASN A 195 6.17 -14.16 9.98
C ASN A 195 7.33 -13.18 10.27
N THR A 196 7.06 -11.89 10.05
CA THR A 196 8.06 -10.82 10.13
C THR A 196 7.79 -9.90 11.30
N ARG A 197 8.82 -9.55 12.05
CA ARG A 197 8.72 -8.65 13.21
C ARG A 197 9.73 -7.53 13.17
N GLY A 198 9.28 -6.29 13.17
CA GLY A 198 10.16 -5.15 12.97
C GLY A 198 10.59 -5.10 11.51
N ALA A 199 9.91 -4.31 10.69
CA ALA A 199 10.35 -4.05 9.34
C ALA A 199 10.07 -2.60 8.96
N THR A 200 10.92 -2.02 8.13
CA THR A 200 10.67 -0.72 7.50
C THR A 200 10.91 -0.84 6.01
N LEU A 201 9.90 -0.45 5.23
CA LEU A 201 9.98 -0.33 3.79
C LEU A 201 9.89 1.16 3.43
N GLU A 202 10.87 1.69 2.71
CA GLU A 202 10.97 3.10 2.36
C GLU A 202 11.32 3.26 0.88
N ASP A 203 10.74 4.26 0.21
CA ASP A 203 11.05 4.56 -1.20
C ASP A 203 10.84 3.33 -2.12
N ILE A 204 9.66 2.73 -2.03
CA ILE A 204 9.31 1.48 -2.74
C ILE A 204 8.44 1.78 -3.96
N ASN A 205 8.88 1.34 -5.15
CA ASN A 205 8.09 1.45 -6.38
C ASN A 205 7.81 0.06 -6.95
N ILE A 206 6.55 -0.37 -6.92
CA ILE A 206 6.11 -1.68 -7.43
C ILE A 206 5.19 -1.47 -8.63
N ARG A 207 5.46 -2.14 -9.75
CA ARG A 207 4.60 -2.18 -10.94
C ARG A 207 4.41 -3.63 -11.37
N ASN A 208 3.38 -4.28 -10.85
CA ASN A 208 3.13 -5.68 -11.12
C ASN A 208 1.91 -5.87 -12.00
N SER A 209 2.04 -6.64 -13.08
CA SER A 209 0.91 -7.06 -13.91
C SER A 209 0.84 -8.58 -13.97
N GLY A 210 -0.36 -9.13 -13.95
CA GLY A 210 -0.58 -10.56 -14.13
C GLY A 210 -1.76 -10.85 -15.05
N TYR A 211 -1.82 -12.05 -15.64
CA TYR A 211 -2.97 -12.43 -16.46
C TYR A 211 -4.26 -12.50 -15.62
N SER A 212 -4.19 -13.10 -14.42
CA SER A 212 -5.34 -13.23 -13.51
C SER A 212 -5.21 -12.43 -12.23
N ARG A 213 -4.05 -12.40 -11.56
CA ARG A 213 -3.89 -11.72 -10.26
C ARG A 213 -2.54 -11.01 -10.17
N SER A 214 -2.49 -9.91 -9.43
CA SER A 214 -1.27 -9.19 -9.13
C SER A 214 -1.34 -8.55 -7.74
N MET A 215 -0.25 -8.62 -6.98
CA MET A 215 -0.16 -8.08 -5.63
C MET A 215 1.06 -7.18 -5.46
N GLY A 216 0.89 -6.07 -4.74
CA GLY A 216 1.97 -5.15 -4.39
C GLY A 216 2.77 -5.66 -3.18
N ILE A 217 2.32 -5.31 -1.98
CA ILE A 217 2.94 -5.74 -0.72
C ILE A 217 1.97 -6.67 0.01
N THR A 218 2.41 -7.87 0.36
CA THR A 218 1.62 -8.81 1.14
C THR A 218 2.31 -9.17 2.45
N GLY A 219 1.56 -9.70 3.39
CA GLY A 219 2.14 -10.26 4.58
C GLY A 219 1.14 -11.01 5.44
N ASP A 220 1.68 -11.98 6.18
CA ASP A 220 0.93 -12.82 7.11
C ASP A 220 1.73 -12.91 8.41
N LEU A 221 1.06 -12.68 9.54
CA LEU A 221 1.69 -12.62 10.87
C LEU A 221 2.81 -11.57 10.94
N VAL A 222 2.45 -10.31 10.74
CA VAL A 222 3.38 -9.17 10.72
C VAL A 222 3.22 -8.30 11.97
N ASP A 223 4.32 -8.04 12.69
CA ASP A 223 4.35 -7.19 13.89
C ASP A 223 5.33 -6.03 13.69
N LYS A 224 4.95 -4.80 14.00
CA LYS A 224 5.83 -3.61 13.93
C LYS A 224 6.39 -3.34 12.54
N LEU A 225 5.51 -3.04 11.58
CA LEU A 225 5.89 -2.70 10.21
C LEU A 225 5.66 -1.21 9.95
N THR A 226 6.65 -0.55 9.36
CA THR A 226 6.50 0.79 8.77
C THR A 226 6.65 0.70 7.26
N ILE A 227 5.73 1.27 6.50
CA ILE A 227 5.85 1.49 5.06
C ILE A 227 5.69 2.99 4.81
N LYS A 228 6.67 3.62 4.16
CA LYS A 228 6.63 5.05 3.83
C LYS A 228 7.16 5.31 2.42
N ASN A 229 6.71 6.41 1.80
CA ASN A 229 7.14 6.86 0.48
C ASN A 229 7.05 5.74 -0.57
N PHE A 230 5.84 5.33 -0.92
CA PHE A 230 5.68 4.21 -1.85
C PHE A 230 4.72 4.52 -3.00
N ASN A 231 4.94 3.82 -4.11
CA ASN A 231 4.07 3.85 -5.28
C ASN A 231 3.83 2.42 -5.76
N ILE A 232 2.59 1.95 -5.67
CA ILE A 232 2.20 0.59 -6.07
C ILE A 232 1.20 0.70 -7.22
N LEU A 233 1.54 0.13 -8.37
CA LEU A 233 0.64 -0.10 -9.48
C LEU A 233 0.47 -1.61 -9.67
N THR A 234 -0.76 -2.11 -9.55
CA THR A 234 -1.06 -3.51 -9.89
C THR A 234 -2.12 -3.60 -10.98
N SER A 235 -2.01 -4.64 -11.82
CA SER A 235 -3.03 -4.93 -12.83
C SER A 235 -3.22 -6.42 -13.07
N GLY A 236 -4.46 -6.81 -13.39
CA GLY A 236 -4.76 -8.18 -13.77
C GLY A 236 -6.25 -8.45 -13.95
N ARG A 237 -6.59 -9.18 -15.02
CA ARG A 237 -7.98 -9.35 -15.50
C ARG A 237 -8.83 -10.31 -14.66
N GLY A 238 -8.31 -10.86 -13.57
CA GLY A 238 -9.05 -11.75 -12.68
C GLY A 238 -9.39 -11.07 -11.36
N GLU A 239 -9.75 -11.91 -10.39
CA GLU A 239 -10.13 -11.50 -9.04
C GLU A 239 -8.93 -11.44 -8.09
N TYR A 240 -9.08 -10.75 -6.95
CA TYR A 240 -8.08 -10.68 -5.88
C TYR A 240 -6.80 -9.93 -6.25
N ASN A 241 -6.92 -8.85 -7.02
CA ASN A 241 -5.81 -7.92 -7.17
C ASN A 241 -5.71 -7.05 -5.92
N ARG A 242 -4.50 -6.89 -5.39
CA ARG A 242 -4.30 -6.20 -4.10
C ARG A 242 -3.12 -5.24 -4.19
N GLY A 243 -3.27 -4.05 -3.63
CA GLY A 243 -2.16 -3.12 -3.47
C GLY A 243 -1.32 -3.53 -2.28
N ILE A 244 -1.92 -3.42 -1.09
CA ILE A 244 -1.37 -3.91 0.17
C ILE A 244 -2.35 -4.89 0.83
N SER A 245 -1.87 -6.05 1.27
CA SER A 245 -2.71 -7.08 1.89
C SER A 245 -2.04 -7.71 3.11
N PHE A 246 -2.60 -7.50 4.29
CA PHE A 246 -2.10 -8.08 5.54
C PHE A 246 -3.12 -8.94 6.27
N SER A 247 -2.64 -10.05 6.80
CA SER A 247 -3.36 -10.97 7.68
C SER A 247 -2.61 -11.13 9.01
N GLY A 248 -3.35 -11.14 10.12
CA GLY A 248 -2.80 -11.40 11.45
C GLY A 248 -1.74 -10.37 11.86
N CYS A 249 -2.00 -9.08 11.66
CA CYS A 249 -0.99 -8.04 11.81
C CYS A 249 -1.13 -7.21 13.11
N ARG A 250 -0.04 -6.58 13.55
CA ARG A 250 -0.05 -5.69 14.72
C ARG A 250 0.92 -4.54 14.57
N ASP A 251 0.52 -3.36 15.04
CA ASP A 251 1.39 -2.17 15.12
C ASP A 251 1.96 -1.79 13.74
N ILE A 252 1.07 -1.57 12.78
CA ILE A 252 1.41 -1.27 11.38
C ILE A 252 1.28 0.24 11.11
N PHE A 253 2.26 0.83 10.44
CA PHE A 253 2.25 2.22 10.01
C PHE A 253 2.43 2.26 8.50
N ILE A 254 1.44 2.78 7.76
CA ILE A 254 1.50 2.94 6.31
C ILE A 254 1.28 4.42 6.01
N LYS A 255 2.27 5.08 5.40
CA LYS A 255 2.18 6.51 5.14
C LYS A 255 2.76 6.96 3.81
N GLU A 256 2.35 8.14 3.35
CA GLU A 256 2.96 8.86 2.22
C GLU A 256 3.01 7.97 0.96
N GLY A 257 1.85 7.48 0.51
CA GLY A 257 1.80 6.41 -0.48
C GLY A 257 0.67 6.50 -1.49
N ASN A 258 0.94 6.01 -2.71
CA ASN A 258 -0.04 5.88 -3.77
C ASN A 258 -0.23 4.40 -4.12
N ILE A 259 -1.49 3.96 -4.20
CA ILE A 259 -1.88 2.64 -4.68
C ILE A 259 -2.85 2.81 -5.84
N GLU A 260 -2.50 2.26 -6.99
CA GLU A 260 -3.34 2.23 -8.17
C GLU A 260 -3.54 0.77 -8.59
N ILE A 261 -4.79 0.32 -8.67
CA ILE A 261 -5.15 -0.98 -9.24
C ILE A 261 -5.97 -0.73 -10.49
N ILE A 262 -5.47 -1.23 -11.62
CA ILE A 262 -6.12 -1.07 -12.93
C ILE A 262 -6.48 -2.43 -13.54
N ASP A 263 -7.41 -2.41 -14.49
CA ASP A 263 -7.83 -3.56 -15.29
C ASP A 263 -8.25 -4.79 -14.47
N SER A 264 -8.92 -4.56 -13.34
CA SER A 264 -9.35 -5.61 -12.41
C SER A 264 -10.88 -5.81 -12.36
N ILE A 265 -11.28 -7.08 -12.15
CA ILE A 265 -12.68 -7.45 -11.88
C ILE A 265 -13.01 -7.31 -10.39
N ASP A 266 -12.10 -7.77 -9.53
CA ASP A 266 -12.17 -7.65 -8.07
C ASP A 266 -10.81 -7.21 -7.53
N SER A 267 -10.82 -6.15 -6.72
CA SER A 267 -9.64 -5.61 -6.09
C SER A 267 -9.88 -4.94 -4.75
N ASP A 268 -8.82 -4.86 -3.95
CA ASP A 268 -8.75 -3.98 -2.78
C ASP A 268 -7.41 -3.24 -2.84
N ALA A 269 -7.41 -1.91 -2.81
CA ALA A 269 -6.16 -1.16 -2.73
C ALA A 269 -5.43 -1.47 -1.42
N LEU A 270 -6.17 -1.51 -0.30
CA LEU A 270 -5.66 -1.92 1.00
C LEU A 270 -6.62 -2.93 1.64
N ILE A 271 -6.11 -4.06 2.13
CA ILE A 271 -6.89 -5.01 2.92
C ILE A 271 -6.14 -5.40 4.20
N LEU A 272 -6.80 -5.24 5.34
CA LEU A 272 -6.30 -5.66 6.65
C LEU A 272 -7.26 -6.69 7.26
N GLN A 273 -6.72 -7.84 7.64
CA GLN A 273 -7.48 -8.94 8.21
C GLN A 273 -6.88 -9.36 9.56
N SER A 274 -7.72 -9.45 10.59
CA SER A 274 -7.30 -9.82 11.95
C SER A 274 -6.14 -8.96 12.46
N CYS A 275 -6.18 -7.65 12.16
CA CYS A 275 -5.13 -6.72 12.53
C CYS A 275 -5.47 -5.95 13.81
N THR A 276 -4.47 -5.75 14.66
CA THR A 276 -4.58 -5.03 15.94
C THR A 276 -3.66 -3.82 15.93
N MET A 277 -4.24 -2.62 15.89
CA MET A 277 -3.53 -1.34 15.68
C MET A 277 -2.89 -1.20 14.30
N ALA A 278 -3.42 -0.27 13.51
CA ALA A 278 -2.73 0.23 12.33
C ALA A 278 -2.97 1.74 12.16
N SER A 279 -1.96 2.47 11.71
CA SER A 279 -2.06 3.89 11.35
C SER A 279 -1.84 4.06 9.85
N LEU A 280 -2.75 4.76 9.20
CA LEU A 280 -2.77 5.03 7.76
C LEU A 280 -2.72 6.54 7.56
N GLU A 281 -1.73 7.09 6.85
CA GLU A 281 -1.54 8.55 6.77
C GLU A 281 -1.16 9.01 5.36
N SER A 282 -1.81 10.05 4.84
CA SER A 282 -1.48 10.67 3.56
C SER A 282 -1.44 9.66 2.40
N LEU A 283 -2.55 8.92 2.22
CA LEU A 283 -2.67 7.85 1.22
C LEU A 283 -3.61 8.25 0.07
N LYS A 284 -3.23 7.88 -1.16
CA LYS A 284 -4.08 7.98 -2.34
C LYS A 284 -4.35 6.61 -2.92
N LEU A 285 -5.61 6.20 -2.94
CA LEU A 285 -6.05 4.88 -3.32
C LEU A 285 -6.95 4.97 -4.54
N PHE A 286 -6.55 4.33 -5.62
CA PHE A 286 -7.37 4.15 -6.81
C PHE A 286 -7.58 2.67 -7.09
N THR A 287 -8.83 2.25 -7.26
CA THR A 287 -9.15 0.92 -7.77
C THR A 287 -10.17 1.02 -8.90
N GLY A 288 -9.91 0.34 -10.01
CA GLY A 288 -10.79 0.39 -11.16
C GLY A 288 -10.29 -0.42 -12.35
N GLY A 289 -10.91 -0.24 -13.51
CA GLY A 289 -10.44 -0.87 -14.75
C GLY A 289 -11.47 -0.90 -15.86
N ASN A 290 -11.00 -1.26 -17.05
CA ASN A 290 -11.84 -1.29 -18.27
C ASN A 290 -12.63 -2.60 -18.44
N PHE A 291 -12.42 -3.59 -17.57
CA PHE A 291 -12.93 -4.97 -17.73
C PHE A 291 -14.20 -5.25 -16.91
N ASN A 292 -15.22 -4.40 -17.02
CA ASN A 292 -16.47 -4.53 -16.27
C ASN A 292 -16.24 -4.75 -14.76
N PRO A 293 -15.62 -3.78 -14.09
CA PRO A 293 -15.25 -3.90 -12.68
C PRO A 293 -16.48 -4.20 -11.79
N GLU A 294 -16.41 -5.28 -11.01
CA GLU A 294 -17.49 -5.65 -10.09
C GLU A 294 -17.19 -5.10 -8.68
N THR A 295 -16.21 -5.66 -7.97
CA THR A 295 -15.92 -5.39 -6.56
C THR A 295 -14.53 -4.80 -6.37
N ASN A 296 -14.38 -3.49 -6.56
CA ASN A 296 -13.12 -2.77 -6.40
C ASN A 296 -13.18 -1.84 -5.19
N ASN A 297 -12.75 -2.31 -4.02
CA ASN A 297 -12.79 -1.47 -2.82
C ASN A 297 -11.51 -0.64 -2.67
N GLY A 298 -11.63 0.52 -2.04
CA GLY A 298 -10.47 1.29 -1.62
C GLY A 298 -9.78 0.61 -0.44
N MET A 299 -10.51 0.46 0.66
CA MET A 299 -10.03 -0.23 1.86
C MET A 299 -11.02 -1.28 2.34
N SER A 300 -10.51 -2.46 2.68
CA SER A 300 -11.30 -3.55 3.25
C SER A 300 -10.73 -3.99 4.61
N PHE A 301 -11.60 -4.11 5.61
CA PHE A 301 -11.22 -4.46 6.97
C PHE A 301 -12.04 -5.64 7.46
N TYR A 302 -11.35 -6.70 7.90
CA TYR A 302 -11.98 -7.90 8.42
C TYR A 302 -11.46 -8.19 9.82
N ASN A 303 -12.34 -8.25 10.82
CA ASN A 303 -12.00 -8.56 12.22
C ASN A 303 -10.80 -7.74 12.72
N SER A 304 -10.76 -6.44 12.40
CA SER A 304 -9.60 -5.57 12.64
C SER A 304 -9.99 -4.40 13.54
N LYS A 305 -9.11 -4.03 14.46
CA LYS A 305 -9.42 -3.05 15.52
C LYS A 305 -8.32 -2.03 15.70
N GLU A 306 -8.69 -0.89 16.25
CA GLU A 306 -7.79 0.23 16.53
C GLU A 306 -7.09 0.76 15.26
N ILE A 307 -7.82 0.79 14.15
CA ILE A 307 -7.31 1.35 12.90
C ILE A 307 -7.54 2.87 12.91
N LYS A 308 -6.49 3.63 12.65
CA LYS A 308 -6.55 5.09 12.56
C LYS A 308 -6.10 5.54 11.17
N GLY A 309 -6.91 6.35 10.51
CA GLY A 309 -6.60 6.92 9.21
C GLY A 309 -6.59 8.44 9.24
N ARG A 310 -5.69 9.07 8.49
CA ARG A 310 -5.68 10.52 8.29
C ARG A 310 -5.26 10.91 6.88
N GLU A 311 -5.89 11.94 6.32
CA GLU A 311 -5.53 12.48 4.99
C GLU A 311 -5.57 11.38 3.91
N ILE A 312 -6.72 10.73 3.74
CA ILE A 312 -6.87 9.60 2.82
C ILE A 312 -7.82 9.98 1.68
N GLU A 313 -7.35 9.82 0.45
CA GLU A 313 -8.12 9.99 -0.77
C GLU A 313 -8.41 8.62 -1.38
N ILE A 314 -9.69 8.31 -1.61
CA ILE A 314 -10.14 7.04 -2.16
C ILE A 314 -11.00 7.28 -3.39
N ILE A 315 -10.61 6.71 -4.51
CA ILE A 315 -11.38 6.74 -5.76
C ILE A 315 -11.59 5.31 -6.23
N THR A 316 -12.86 4.88 -6.31
CA THR A 316 -13.20 3.53 -6.75
C THR A 316 -14.09 3.55 -7.98
N ASP A 317 -13.86 2.57 -8.86
CA ASP A 317 -14.62 2.35 -10.07
C ASP A 317 -14.98 0.87 -10.22
N GLY A 318 -16.26 0.57 -10.03
CA GLY A 318 -16.83 -0.75 -10.18
C GLY A 318 -18.24 -0.81 -9.61
N LYS A 319 -19.04 -1.75 -10.10
CA LYS A 319 -20.47 -1.82 -9.82
C LYS A 319 -20.78 -1.88 -8.32
N TYR A 320 -20.14 -2.80 -7.60
CA TYR A 320 -20.31 -3.07 -6.16
C TYR A 320 -19.13 -2.58 -5.32
N SER A 321 -18.45 -1.54 -5.81
CA SER A 321 -17.23 -1.02 -5.22
C SER A 321 -17.51 -0.17 -4.00
N ASN A 322 -16.60 -0.18 -3.03
CA ASN A 322 -16.78 0.57 -1.79
C ASN A 322 -15.56 1.42 -1.47
N GLY A 323 -15.75 2.63 -0.95
CA GLY A 323 -14.63 3.39 -0.39
C GLY A 323 -14.00 2.62 0.78
N ILE A 324 -14.82 2.34 1.79
CA ILE A 324 -14.50 1.48 2.93
C ILE A 324 -15.48 0.31 2.99
N ASN A 325 -14.96 -0.91 3.09
CA ASN A 325 -15.72 -2.13 3.31
C ASN A 325 -15.37 -2.73 4.68
N GLY A 326 -16.27 -2.62 5.64
CA GLY A 326 -16.11 -3.08 7.01
C GLY A 326 -16.79 -4.42 7.30
N HIS A 327 -16.10 -5.28 8.03
CA HIS A 327 -16.64 -6.53 8.55
C HIS A 327 -16.04 -6.90 9.90
N GLU A 328 -16.75 -6.55 10.99
CA GLU A 328 -16.26 -6.66 12.36
C GLU A 328 -15.02 -5.77 12.59
N PHE A 329 -15.16 -4.52 12.20
CA PHE A 329 -14.09 -3.53 12.08
C PHE A 329 -14.27 -2.35 13.06
N GLU A 330 -13.21 -1.95 13.77
CA GLU A 330 -13.19 -0.73 14.58
C GLU A 330 -12.10 0.23 14.09
N GLY A 331 -12.49 1.43 13.65
CA GLY A 331 -11.54 2.44 13.20
C GLY A 331 -12.06 3.87 13.15
N GLU A 332 -11.11 4.80 13.14
CA GLU A 332 -11.32 6.25 13.14
C GLU A 332 -10.55 6.88 11.97
N PHE A 333 -11.22 7.71 11.17
CA PHE A 333 -10.65 8.39 10.01
C PHE A 333 -10.86 9.90 10.12
N ASP A 334 -9.79 10.68 9.94
CA ASP A 334 -9.82 12.15 9.90
C ASP A 334 -9.35 12.66 8.54
N ASP A 335 -10.06 13.62 7.95
CA ASP A 335 -9.76 14.13 6.60
C ASP A 335 -9.76 13.01 5.55
N LEU A 336 -10.95 12.46 5.33
CA LEU A 336 -11.21 11.35 4.40
C LEU A 336 -12.03 11.86 3.22
N PHE A 337 -11.54 11.62 2.01
CA PHE A 337 -12.27 11.85 0.77
C PHE A 337 -12.56 10.52 0.10
N ILE A 338 -13.83 10.24 -0.17
CA ILE A 338 -14.25 9.05 -0.91
C ILE A 338 -15.06 9.48 -2.14
N GLN A 339 -14.64 9.00 -3.30
CA GLN A 339 -15.41 9.08 -4.54
C GLN A 339 -15.64 7.69 -5.11
N THR A 340 -16.91 7.34 -5.35
CA THR A 340 -17.25 6.08 -6.03
C THR A 340 -17.99 6.38 -7.33
N LYS A 341 -17.61 5.72 -8.43
CA LYS A 341 -18.06 6.12 -9.78
C LYS A 341 -19.29 5.39 -10.32
N ASN A 342 -19.74 4.30 -9.69
CA ASN A 342 -20.80 3.43 -10.24
C ASN A 342 -22.09 3.38 -9.39
N PHE A 343 -23.20 2.85 -9.92
CA PHE A 343 -24.54 3.03 -9.34
C PHE A 343 -24.87 2.14 -8.13
N ASP A 344 -24.23 0.97 -7.99
CA ASP A 344 -24.40 0.05 -6.85
C ASP A 344 -23.23 0.11 -5.84
N SER A 345 -22.50 1.24 -5.86
CA SER A 345 -21.32 1.48 -5.02
C SER A 345 -21.68 2.29 -3.78
N TYR A 346 -20.95 2.06 -2.68
CA TYR A 346 -21.14 2.76 -1.41
C TYR A 346 -19.88 3.49 -0.99
N GLY A 347 -20.01 4.63 -0.32
CA GLY A 347 -18.86 5.29 0.29
C GLY A 347 -18.33 4.41 1.41
N ILE A 348 -19.23 4.04 2.32
CA ILE A 348 -18.95 3.12 3.43
C ILE A 348 -19.97 1.98 3.41
N LEU A 349 -19.49 0.76 3.32
CA LEU A 349 -20.28 -0.46 3.54
C LEU A 349 -19.95 -1.02 4.91
N SER A 350 -20.95 -1.09 5.78
CA SER A 350 -20.81 -1.55 7.16
C SER A 350 -21.58 -2.84 7.42
N SER A 351 -20.97 -3.76 8.16
CA SER A 351 -21.53 -5.07 8.45
C SER A 351 -21.16 -5.54 9.87
N LEU A 352 -21.91 -6.51 10.40
CA LEU A 352 -21.72 -7.04 11.76
C LEU A 352 -21.55 -5.92 12.82
N GLU A 353 -20.51 -5.96 13.65
CA GLU A 353 -20.31 -5.07 14.80
C GLU A 353 -19.35 -3.91 14.52
N ASP A 354 -19.32 -3.44 13.27
CA ASP A 354 -18.45 -2.33 12.88
C ASP A 354 -18.65 -1.07 13.74
N LYS A 355 -17.56 -0.39 14.07
CA LYS A 355 -17.57 0.90 14.76
C LYS A 355 -16.65 1.85 13.99
N ILE A 356 -17.26 2.71 13.19
CA ILE A 356 -16.52 3.56 12.26
C ILE A 356 -16.74 5.00 12.69
N VAL A 357 -15.65 5.71 12.97
CA VAL A 357 -15.69 7.15 13.23
C VAL A 357 -15.11 7.86 12.02
N ILE A 358 -15.84 8.79 11.43
CA ILE A 358 -15.36 9.63 10.33
C ILE A 358 -15.40 11.10 10.76
N LYS A 359 -14.30 11.82 10.51
CA LYS A 359 -14.12 13.23 10.85
C LYS A 359 -13.75 13.99 9.59
N ASN A 360 -14.31 15.19 9.41
CA ASN A 360 -13.97 16.07 8.29
C ASN A 360 -14.07 15.36 6.93
N THR A 361 -15.08 14.50 6.77
CA THR A 361 -15.17 13.56 5.66
C THR A 361 -16.11 14.04 4.56
N ILE A 362 -15.70 13.83 3.32
CA ILE A 362 -16.51 14.07 2.12
C ILE A 362 -16.71 12.74 1.40
N ILE A 363 -17.97 12.39 1.17
CA ILE A 363 -18.36 11.21 0.39
C ILE A 363 -19.12 11.68 -0.86
N GLN A 364 -18.63 11.27 -2.03
CA GLN A 364 -19.21 11.55 -3.33
C GLN A 364 -19.48 10.23 -4.06
N THR A 365 -20.63 9.62 -3.81
CA THR A 365 -21.01 8.40 -4.53
C THR A 365 -21.87 8.72 -5.75
N SER A 366 -21.58 8.08 -6.88
CA SER A 366 -22.51 8.02 -8.02
C SER A 366 -23.70 7.10 -7.75
N GLY A 367 -23.60 6.24 -6.73
CA GLY A 367 -24.66 5.35 -6.28
C GLY A 367 -25.82 6.06 -5.62
N LEU A 368 -26.80 5.28 -5.16
CA LEU A 368 -27.95 5.81 -4.42
C LEU A 368 -27.61 6.17 -2.97
N TYR A 369 -26.59 5.53 -2.40
CA TYR A 369 -26.29 5.61 -0.97
C TYR A 369 -24.83 5.97 -0.72
N ASP A 370 -24.61 6.84 0.26
CA ASP A 370 -23.29 7.22 0.79
C ASP A 370 -22.81 6.16 1.79
N ILE A 371 -23.72 5.67 2.64
CA ILE A 371 -23.47 4.66 3.66
C ILE A 371 -24.52 3.56 3.53
N SER A 372 -24.08 2.30 3.62
CA SER A 372 -24.95 1.13 3.63
C SER A 372 -24.64 0.24 4.82
N PHE A 373 -25.65 0.01 5.67
CA PHE A 373 -25.61 -0.98 6.74
C PHE A 373 -26.30 -2.26 6.26
N LEU A 374 -25.54 -3.35 6.16
CA LEU A 374 -26.07 -4.65 5.72
C LEU A 374 -27.11 -5.23 6.70
N ASN A 375 -27.90 -6.21 6.25
CA ASN A 375 -28.99 -6.83 7.01
C ASN A 375 -28.60 -7.43 8.38
N TYR A 376 -27.32 -7.68 8.61
CA TYR A 376 -26.79 -8.24 9.86
C TYR A 376 -25.89 -7.25 10.61
N ALA A 377 -25.84 -6.00 10.16
CA ALA A 377 -25.15 -4.92 10.84
C ALA A 377 -25.84 -4.56 12.15
N ARG A 378 -25.03 -4.39 13.19
CA ARG A 378 -25.37 -4.09 14.59
C ARG A 378 -24.53 -2.93 15.14
N GLY A 379 -23.55 -2.50 14.36
CA GLY A 379 -22.58 -1.46 14.66
C GLY A 379 -23.09 -0.04 14.47
N TYR A 380 -22.16 0.91 14.36
CA TYR A 380 -22.48 2.31 14.12
C TYR A 380 -21.43 3.01 13.26
N VAL A 381 -21.86 4.09 12.62
CA VAL A 381 -20.99 5.11 12.05
C VAL A 381 -21.21 6.42 12.80
N ASP A 382 -20.14 6.97 13.37
CA ASP A 382 -20.13 8.32 13.96
C ASP A 382 -19.55 9.30 12.94
N ALA A 383 -20.38 10.18 12.40
CA ALA A 383 -19.99 11.21 11.46
C ALA A 383 -19.83 12.54 12.19
N ILE A 384 -18.59 13.00 12.36
CA ILE A 384 -18.25 14.24 13.05
C ILE A 384 -17.79 15.26 12.01
N ASN A 385 -18.44 16.43 11.98
CA ASN A 385 -18.13 17.46 10.99
C ASN A 385 -18.07 16.91 9.54
N SER A 386 -18.99 16.01 9.23
CA SER A 386 -19.00 15.26 7.97
C SER A 386 -20.41 15.27 7.42
N TYR A 387 -20.57 15.77 6.20
CA TYR A 387 -21.88 15.86 5.58
C TYR A 387 -22.26 14.51 4.96
N ILE A 388 -23.30 13.89 5.50
CA ILE A 388 -23.92 12.67 4.97
C ILE A 388 -25.37 12.99 4.65
N SER A 389 -25.82 12.74 3.41
CA SER A 389 -27.23 12.96 3.07
C SER A 389 -28.10 11.91 3.74
N LYS A 390 -29.11 12.36 4.48
CA LYS A 390 -30.03 11.51 5.25
C LYS A 390 -30.79 10.51 4.37
N GLU A 391 -31.06 10.90 3.13
CA GLU A 391 -31.77 10.13 2.12
C GLU A 391 -30.87 9.06 1.47
N ARG A 392 -29.55 9.20 1.64
CA ARG A 392 -28.52 8.35 1.05
C ARG A 392 -27.88 7.43 2.09
N VAL A 393 -28.64 7.05 3.12
CA VAL A 393 -28.23 6.03 4.10
C VAL A 393 -29.16 4.84 3.99
N LEU A 394 -28.60 3.68 3.65
CA LEU A 394 -29.34 2.43 3.57
C LEU A 394 -29.21 1.65 4.87
N PHE A 395 -30.36 1.23 5.43
CA PHE A 395 -30.43 0.27 6.52
C PHE A 395 -31.06 -1.02 5.99
N GLY A 396 -30.37 -2.15 6.17
CA GLY A 396 -30.84 -3.46 5.73
C GLY A 396 -32.23 -3.80 6.27
N THR A 397 -33.18 -4.07 5.37
CA THR A 397 -34.62 -4.17 5.66
C THR A 397 -35.02 -5.41 6.47
N SER A 398 -34.17 -6.43 6.53
CA SER A 398 -34.39 -7.65 7.31
C SER A 398 -33.58 -7.71 8.60
N SER A 399 -32.94 -6.60 9.00
CA SER A 399 -32.14 -6.57 10.22
C SER A 399 -33.00 -6.66 11.47
N GLN A 400 -32.76 -7.72 12.27
CA GLN A 400 -33.22 -7.80 13.66
C GLN A 400 -32.44 -6.84 14.59
N PHE A 401 -31.36 -6.25 14.08
CA PHE A 401 -30.49 -5.34 14.79
C PHE A 401 -30.83 -3.88 14.43
N ASN A 402 -30.29 -2.94 15.20
CA ASN A 402 -30.53 -1.52 14.98
C ASN A 402 -29.19 -0.76 14.85
N PRO A 403 -28.49 -0.92 13.70
CA PRO A 403 -27.27 -0.16 13.45
C PRO A 403 -27.60 1.32 13.30
N LYS A 404 -26.63 2.19 13.58
CA LYS A 404 -26.88 3.63 13.71
C LYS A 404 -25.90 4.46 12.92
N LEU A 405 -26.41 5.51 12.29
CA LEU A 405 -25.62 6.69 11.94
C LEU A 405 -25.83 7.74 13.03
N ASN A 406 -24.76 8.11 13.74
CA ASN A 406 -24.77 9.21 14.69
C ASN A 406 -24.06 10.40 14.03
N VAL A 407 -24.73 11.56 13.94
CA VAL A 407 -24.15 12.74 13.31
C VAL A 407 -23.88 13.80 14.35
N TYR A 408 -22.65 14.31 14.35
CA TYR A 408 -22.14 15.30 15.29
C TYR A 408 -21.64 16.54 14.54
N TRP A 409 -21.90 17.71 15.12
CA TRP A 409 -21.41 18.98 14.59
C TRP A 409 -20.67 19.77 15.65
N ASN A 410 -19.82 20.68 15.17
CA ASN A 410 -19.05 21.55 16.03
C ASN A 410 -19.88 22.78 16.42
N LEU A 411 -19.83 23.09 17.70
CA LEU A 411 -20.39 24.28 18.31
C LEU A 411 -19.25 25.15 18.83
N ASP A 412 -19.21 26.37 18.33
CA ASP A 412 -18.43 27.46 18.88
C ASP A 412 -19.37 28.55 19.43
N ALA A 413 -18.90 29.33 20.40
CA ALA A 413 -19.62 30.51 20.87
C ALA A 413 -18.64 31.64 21.17
N ARG A 414 -19.02 32.87 20.78
CA ARG A 414 -18.34 34.11 21.14
C ARG A 414 -19.29 35.07 21.83
N ILE A 415 -18.88 35.52 23.01
CA ILE A 415 -19.64 36.40 23.91
C ILE A 415 -18.95 37.75 23.97
N THR A 416 -19.72 38.82 23.77
CA THR A 416 -19.23 40.20 23.76
C THR A 416 -20.11 41.13 24.59
N ASP A 417 -19.59 42.29 24.95
CA ASP A 417 -20.38 43.39 25.49
C ASP A 417 -21.09 44.17 24.38
N THR A 418 -21.89 45.17 24.74
CA THR A 418 -22.61 46.04 23.79
C THR A 418 -21.69 46.91 22.92
N SER A 419 -20.40 46.98 23.24
CA SER A 419 -19.35 47.64 22.44
C SER A 419 -18.56 46.65 21.57
N ASN A 420 -19.01 45.38 21.48
CA ASN A 420 -18.36 44.27 20.76
C ASN A 420 -16.97 43.90 21.32
N ASN A 421 -16.65 44.32 22.55
CA ASN A 421 -15.45 43.83 23.23
C ASN A 421 -15.70 42.40 23.71
N PRO A 422 -14.70 41.51 23.60
CA PRO A 422 -14.81 40.16 24.14
C PRO A 422 -15.07 40.16 25.65
N LEU A 423 -15.97 39.28 26.10
CA LEU A 423 -16.20 39.06 27.52
C LEU A 423 -15.49 37.79 27.97
N GLU A 424 -14.33 37.95 28.58
CA GLU A 424 -13.63 36.87 29.30
C GLU A 424 -14.43 36.43 30.53
N ALA A 425 -14.35 35.15 30.90
CA ALA A 425 -14.99 34.59 32.10
C ALA A 425 -16.50 34.85 32.19
N ALA A 426 -17.20 34.79 31.05
CA ALA A 426 -18.65 34.56 31.00
C ALA A 426 -18.87 33.04 31.03
N LEU A 427 -19.74 32.56 31.92
CA LEU A 427 -20.12 31.15 32.00
C LEU A 427 -21.13 30.85 30.89
N VAL A 428 -20.84 29.84 30.08
CA VAL A 428 -21.69 29.34 29.00
C VAL A 428 -22.06 27.90 29.31
N GLU A 429 -23.36 27.63 29.40
CA GLU A 429 -23.93 26.33 29.75
C GLU A 429 -24.82 25.86 28.60
N GLY A 430 -24.59 24.63 28.14
CA GLY A 430 -25.43 23.98 27.15
C GLY A 430 -26.29 22.89 27.79
N TYR A 431 -27.52 22.72 27.30
CA TYR A 431 -28.43 21.66 27.72
C TYR A 431 -29.05 20.93 26.53
N ASP A 432 -29.29 19.63 26.68
CA ASP A 432 -29.99 18.80 25.71
C ASP A 432 -31.51 19.11 25.67
N THR A 433 -32.24 18.41 24.81
CA THR A 433 -33.71 18.54 24.66
C THR A 433 -34.50 18.23 25.93
N ASN A 434 -33.91 17.52 26.89
CA ASN A 434 -34.54 17.15 28.16
C ASN A 434 -34.09 18.05 29.33
N ASN A 435 -33.35 19.13 29.05
CA ASN A 435 -32.70 20.02 30.02
C ASN A 435 -31.59 19.35 30.84
N ASN A 436 -31.01 18.25 30.38
CA ASN A 436 -29.80 17.72 31.01
C ASN A 436 -28.61 18.59 30.59
N PRO A 437 -27.70 18.95 31.50
CA PRO A 437 -26.50 19.70 31.15
C PRO A 437 -25.60 18.85 30.25
N ILE A 438 -25.15 19.42 29.13
CA ILE A 438 -24.22 18.78 28.18
C ILE A 438 -22.81 19.35 28.26
N PHE A 439 -22.67 20.65 28.59
CA PHE A 439 -21.38 21.27 28.90
C PHE A 439 -21.58 22.54 29.74
N SER A 440 -20.52 22.96 30.43
CA SER A 440 -20.45 24.19 31.20
C SER A 440 -19.00 24.69 31.16
N GLU A 441 -18.78 25.89 30.62
CA GLU A 441 -17.43 26.43 30.41
C GLU A 441 -17.39 27.95 30.48
N TYR A 442 -16.27 28.50 30.96
CA TYR A 442 -16.01 29.93 30.93
C TYR A 442 -15.35 30.35 29.63
N THR A 443 -15.74 31.50 29.10
CA THR A 443 -15.06 32.11 27.95
C THR A 443 -13.63 32.52 28.28
N ASN A 444 -12.74 32.40 27.30
CA ASN A 444 -11.35 32.87 27.35
C ASN A 444 -11.25 34.39 27.09
N THR A 445 -10.03 34.92 26.99
CA THR A 445 -9.75 36.35 26.73
C THR A 445 -10.35 36.88 25.43
N ASP A 446 -10.61 36.02 24.44
CA ASP A 446 -11.27 36.37 23.18
C ASP A 446 -12.80 36.23 23.25
N GLY A 447 -13.34 36.00 24.45
CA GLY A 447 -14.76 35.82 24.69
C GLY A 447 -15.28 34.49 24.13
N ARG A 448 -14.42 33.51 23.89
CA ARG A 448 -14.79 32.23 23.26
C ARG A 448 -14.72 31.06 24.23
N ILE A 449 -15.60 30.08 24.04
CA ILE A 449 -15.46 28.76 24.68
C ILE A 449 -14.54 27.87 23.84
N GLN A 450 -14.01 26.79 24.44
CA GLN A 450 -13.45 25.69 23.66
C GLN A 450 -14.56 25.05 22.81
N GLN A 451 -14.25 24.79 21.53
CA GLN A 451 -15.17 24.13 20.60
C GLN A 451 -15.73 22.83 21.20
N LYS A 452 -17.03 22.63 21.04
CA LYS A 452 -17.73 21.41 21.46
C LYS A 452 -18.16 20.61 20.25
N THR A 453 -18.05 19.29 20.33
CA THR A 453 -18.63 18.37 19.35
C THR A 453 -19.89 17.78 19.98
N LEU A 454 -21.05 18.12 19.43
CA LEU A 454 -22.34 17.76 20.00
C LEU A 454 -23.13 16.90 19.02
N LEU A 455 -23.90 15.96 19.57
CA LEU A 455 -24.81 15.12 18.79
C LEU A 455 -25.91 16.00 18.18
N SER A 456 -26.14 15.83 16.88
CA SER A 456 -27.19 16.50 16.11
C SER A 456 -28.38 15.58 15.94
N TYR A 457 -28.17 14.38 15.38
CA TYR A 457 -29.22 13.38 15.24
C TYR A 457 -28.64 11.98 15.20
N ILE A 458 -29.51 11.02 15.51
CA ILE A 458 -29.28 9.60 15.29
C ILE A 458 -30.26 9.18 14.21
N GLN A 459 -29.76 8.50 13.19
CA GLN A 459 -30.57 7.87 12.16
C GLN A 459 -30.39 6.36 12.24
N ASP A 460 -31.51 5.64 12.19
CA ASP A 460 -31.55 4.19 12.13
C ASP A 460 -32.67 3.73 11.15
N LYS A 461 -32.95 2.43 11.13
CA LYS A 461 -33.97 1.85 10.23
C LYS A 461 -35.39 2.36 10.51
N ASP A 462 -35.66 2.82 11.74
CA ASP A 462 -36.97 3.27 12.19
C ASP A 462 -37.18 4.78 11.98
N GLY A 463 -36.10 5.51 11.68
CA GLY A 463 -36.14 6.90 11.24
C GLY A 463 -35.03 7.77 11.83
N ILE A 464 -35.30 9.07 11.93
CA ILE A 464 -34.36 10.06 12.47
C ILE A 464 -34.86 10.58 13.81
N LYS A 465 -34.01 10.50 14.82
CA LYS A 465 -34.21 11.14 16.14
C LYS A 465 -33.24 12.30 16.29
N TYR A 466 -33.78 13.51 16.30
CA TYR A 466 -33.00 14.73 16.54
C TYR A 466 -32.63 14.85 18.02
N ALA A 467 -31.38 15.25 18.28
CA ALA A 467 -30.85 15.58 19.60
C ALA A 467 -30.89 17.10 19.88
N TYR A 468 -31.59 17.85 19.04
CA TYR A 468 -31.84 19.29 19.15
C TYR A 468 -33.36 19.56 19.04
N PRO A 469 -33.85 20.78 19.38
CA PRO A 469 -33.11 21.98 19.73
C PRO A 469 -32.29 21.87 21.02
N HIS A 470 -31.11 22.47 21.04
CA HIS A 470 -30.29 22.64 22.25
C HIS A 470 -30.63 23.96 22.94
N LYS A 471 -30.50 24.01 24.27
CA LYS A 471 -30.61 25.25 25.03
C LYS A 471 -29.24 25.75 25.43
N ILE A 472 -29.06 27.07 25.42
CA ILE A 472 -27.85 27.71 25.92
C ILE A 472 -28.21 28.79 26.93
N GLN A 473 -27.46 28.81 28.02
CA GLN A 473 -27.56 29.83 29.07
C GLN A 473 -26.18 30.46 29.24
N ILE A 474 -26.13 31.78 29.26
CA ILE A 474 -24.89 32.54 29.41
C ILE A 474 -25.06 33.50 30.59
N SER A 475 -24.15 33.45 31.55
CA SER A 475 -24.17 34.29 32.72
C SER A 475 -22.80 34.90 33.02
N LYS A 476 -22.79 36.16 33.47
CA LYS A 476 -21.58 36.84 33.94
C LYS A 476 -21.97 37.88 34.99
N PRO A 477 -21.28 37.96 36.14
CA PRO A 477 -21.53 39.02 37.11
C PRO A 477 -21.44 40.42 36.48
N GLY A 478 -22.43 41.27 36.77
CA GLY A 478 -22.57 42.61 36.16
C GLY A 478 -23.28 42.63 34.81
N TYR A 479 -23.73 41.47 34.31
CA TYR A 479 -24.46 41.33 33.07
C TYR A 479 -25.76 40.53 33.26
N GLN A 480 -26.77 40.81 32.45
CA GLN A 480 -28.02 40.07 32.40
C GLN A 480 -27.76 38.66 31.84
N THR A 481 -28.37 37.64 32.46
CA THR A 481 -28.31 36.27 31.94
C THR A 481 -29.02 36.18 30.60
N LYS A 482 -28.33 35.65 29.59
CA LYS A 482 -28.91 35.37 28.27
C LYS A 482 -29.31 33.90 28.20
N ASN A 483 -30.54 33.63 27.77
CA ASN A 483 -31.00 32.29 27.43
C ASN A 483 -31.36 32.26 25.95
N ASP A 484 -31.02 31.18 25.27
CA ASP A 484 -31.42 30.96 23.88
C ASP A 484 -31.60 29.48 23.56
N ILE A 485 -32.17 29.21 22.40
CA ILE A 485 -32.43 27.88 21.86
C ILE A 485 -31.96 27.86 20.40
N PHE A 486 -31.25 26.81 20.00
CA PHE A 486 -30.74 26.68 18.63
C PHE A 486 -30.81 25.24 18.13
N ASP A 487 -30.98 25.11 16.82
CA ASP A 487 -30.92 23.82 16.13
C ASP A 487 -29.50 23.58 15.60
N LEU A 488 -28.93 22.42 15.94
CA LEU A 488 -27.60 22.02 15.48
C LEU A 488 -27.73 21.25 14.17
N THR A 489 -28.09 21.91 13.08
CA THR A 489 -28.25 21.31 11.74
C THR A 489 -26.93 21.18 10.96
N GLY A 490 -25.88 21.82 11.45
CA GLY A 490 -24.52 21.87 10.90
C GLY A 490 -23.57 22.45 11.95
N ASN A 491 -22.34 22.81 11.55
CA ASN A 491 -21.47 23.59 12.45
C ASN A 491 -22.09 24.96 12.74
N VAL A 492 -22.03 25.38 14.01
CA VAL A 492 -22.63 26.64 14.47
C VAL A 492 -21.59 27.46 15.22
N ASP A 493 -21.44 28.74 14.84
CA ASP A 493 -20.70 29.77 15.58
C ASP A 493 -21.71 30.75 16.20
N LEU A 494 -22.09 30.50 17.46
CA LEU A 494 -23.03 31.35 18.18
C LEU A 494 -22.38 32.67 18.56
N ARG A 495 -23.04 33.79 18.26
CA ARG A 495 -22.56 35.13 18.59
C ARG A 495 -23.58 35.84 19.47
N TYR A 496 -23.20 36.08 20.72
CA TYR A 496 -24.07 36.72 21.69
C TYR A 496 -23.46 38.00 22.25
N VAL A 497 -24.34 38.95 22.52
CA VAL A 497 -24.03 40.20 23.22
C VAL A 497 -24.71 40.14 24.58
N LEU A 498 -23.97 40.42 25.66
CA LEU A 498 -24.54 40.53 27.00
C LEU A 498 -24.83 41.97 27.39
N GLU A 499 -26.08 42.17 27.80
CA GLU A 499 -26.65 43.29 28.54
C GLU A 499 -25.93 43.64 29.83
N PRO A 500 -25.32 44.80 30.10
CA PRO A 500 -25.00 45.15 31.50
C PRO A 500 -26.27 45.11 32.36
N THR A 501 -26.17 44.66 33.61
CA THR A 501 -27.29 44.84 34.55
C THR A 501 -27.44 46.33 34.83
N ASN A 502 -28.59 46.92 34.50
CA ASN A 502 -28.90 48.29 34.91
C ASN A 502 -28.90 48.33 36.45
N ASN A 503 -28.01 49.14 37.02
CA ASN A 503 -28.06 49.48 38.46
C ASN A 503 -29.27 50.35 38.76
#